data_AF-A0A0P9LZ46-F1
#
_entry.id   AF-A0A0P9LZ46-F1
#
_cell.length_a   1.000
_cell.length_b   1.000
_cell.length_c   1.000
_cell.angle_alpha   90.00
_cell.angle_beta   90.00
_cell.angle_gamma   90.00
#
_symmetry.space_group_name_H-M   'P 1'
#
loop_
_entity.id
_entity.type
_entity.pdbx_description
1 polymer ?
#
loop_
_entity_poly.entity_id
_entity_poly.type
_entity_poly.pdbx_seq_one_letter_code
_entity_poly.pdbx_strand_id
1 'polypeptide(L)' 'HIPWCVRKCPYCDFNSHTASPVLPEQEYVDALLADLDLDLPHVYGRELQSIFFGGGTPSLFSANALGRLL' A
#
# COMPACT_ATOMS: atom_id res chain seq x y z
N HIS A 1 -0.96 2.02 -2.83
CA HIS A 1 -2.12 1.12 -3.03
C HIS A 1 -1.91 -0.12 -2.17
N ILE A 2 -2.91 -0.62 -1.45
CA ILE A 2 -2.83 -1.88 -0.68
C ILE A 2 -3.89 -2.83 -1.23
N PRO A 3 -3.52 -3.86 -2.02
CA PRO A 3 -4.46 -4.61 -2.84
C PRO A 3 -5.15 -5.79 -2.13
N TRP A 4 -5.16 -5.88 -0.80
CA TRP A 4 -5.78 -7.02 -0.11
C TRP A 4 -7.08 -6.67 0.60
N CYS A 5 -8.03 -7.61 0.57
CA CYS A 5 -9.28 -7.59 1.32
C CYS A 5 -9.43 -8.92 2.06
N VAL A 6 -10.07 -8.94 3.23
CA VAL A 6 -10.42 -10.21 3.92
C VAL A 6 -11.28 -11.12 3.04
N ARG A 7 -12.10 -10.53 2.17
CA ARG A 7 -12.88 -11.22 1.14
C ARG A 7 -13.13 -10.27 -0.03
N LYS A 8 -13.22 -10.81 -1.24
CA LYS A 8 -13.65 -10.02 -2.41
C LYS A 8 -15.18 -9.95 -2.45
N CYS A 9 -15.74 -8.73 -2.41
CA CYS A 9 -17.18 -8.53 -2.55
C CYS A 9 -17.62 -8.80 -4.01
N PRO A 10 -18.82 -9.37 -4.24
CA PRO A 10 -19.30 -9.66 -5.60
C PRO A 10 -19.43 -8.44 -6.52
N TYR A 11 -19.59 -7.26 -5.92
CA TYR A 11 -19.72 -5.97 -6.62
C TYR A 11 -18.39 -5.20 -6.72
N CYS A 12 -17.31 -5.69 -6.12
CA CYS A 12 -16.05 -4.95 -6.05
C CYS A 12 -15.27 -5.07 -7.36
N ASP A 13 -15.07 -3.94 -8.04
CA ASP A 13 -14.27 -3.80 -9.26
C ASP A 13 -12.85 -3.28 -8.99
N PHE A 14 -12.55 -2.85 -7.75
CA PHE A 14 -11.20 -2.43 -7.38
C PHE A 14 -10.17 -3.54 -7.60
N ASN A 15 -8.97 -3.14 -8.03
CA ASN A 15 -7.81 -4.03 -8.08
C ASN A 15 -7.45 -4.48 -6.66
N SER A 16 -8.02 -5.62 -6.29
CA SER A 16 -7.92 -6.22 -4.98
C SER A 16 -7.98 -7.75 -5.06
N HIS A 17 -7.34 -8.38 -4.11
CA HIS A 17 -7.15 -9.81 -3.94
C HIS A 17 -7.62 -10.22 -2.54
N THR A 18 -8.03 -11.48 -2.40
CA THR A 18 -8.35 -12.00 -1.07
C THR A 18 -7.04 -12.22 -0.31
N ALA A 19 -6.98 -11.75 0.93
CA ALA A 19 -5.84 -11.91 1.81
C ALA A 19 -5.63 -13.39 2.17
N SER A 20 -4.37 -13.84 2.18
CA SER A 20 -3.96 -15.05 2.88
C SER A 20 -3.93 -14.82 4.39
N PRO A 21 -3.92 -15.87 5.22
CA PRO A 21 -3.80 -15.73 6.67
C PRO A 21 -2.56 -14.96 7.14
N VAL A 22 -1.49 -14.98 6.33
CA VAL A 22 -0.27 -14.19 6.53
C VAL A 22 -0.11 -13.29 5.31
N LEU A 23 -0.03 -11.98 5.54
CA LEU A 23 0.25 -10.98 4.51
C LEU A 23 1.76 -10.75 4.40
N PRO A 24 2.31 -10.58 3.18
CA PRO A 24 3.71 -10.24 2.97
C PRO A 24 3.93 -8.73 3.20
N GLU A 25 3.61 -8.24 4.40
CA GLU A 25 3.64 -6.81 4.71
C GLU A 25 5.04 -6.21 4.49
N GLN A 26 6.08 -6.92 4.95
CA GLN A 26 7.46 -6.44 4.89
C GLN A 26 7.95 -6.38 3.45
N GLU A 27 7.81 -7.48 2.71
CA GLU A 27 8.25 -7.56 1.32
C GLU A 27 7.49 -6.57 0.43
N TYR A 28 6.21 -6.34 0.72
CA TYR A 28 5.42 -5.37 -0.03
C TYR A 28 5.83 -3.93 0.26
N VAL A 29 6.03 -3.58 1.53
CA VAL A 29 6.51 -2.24 1.92
C VAL A 29 7.90 -1.98 1.34
N ASP A 30 8.79 -2.96 1.38
CA ASP A 30 10.14 -2.85 0.81
C ASP A 30 10.09 -2.58 -0.70
N ALA A 31 9.22 -3.29 -1.41
CA ALA A 31 9.00 -3.06 -2.84
C ALA A 31 8.45 -1.65 -3.13
N LEU A 32 7.49 -1.16 -2.32
CA LEU A 32 6.95 0.20 -2.48
C LEU A 32 7.99 1.29 -2.22
N LEU A 33 8.83 1.13 -1.21
CA LEU A 33 9.91 2.08 -0.91
C LEU A 33 10.96 2.08 -2.02
N ALA A 34 11.33 0.91 -2.54
CA ALA A 34 12.24 0.81 -3.67
C ALA A 34 11.69 1.48 -4.94
N ASP A 35 10.38 1.33 -5.21
CA ASP A 35 9.70 2.02 -6.32
C ASP A 35 9.71 3.54 -6.11
N LEU A 36 9.40 4.01 -4.88
CA LEU A 36 9.46 5.43 -4.53
C LEU A 36 10.86 6.01 -4.73
N ASP A 37 11.91 5.31 -4.30
CA ASP A 37 13.31 5.76 -4.45
C ASP A 37 13.68 6.01 -5.93
N LEU A 38 13.14 5.20 -6.85
CA LEU A 38 13.33 5.38 -8.29
C LEU A 38 12.57 6.61 -8.82
N ASP A 39 11.42 6.93 -8.23
CA ASP A 39 10.56 8.05 -8.63
C ASP A 39 10.99 9.41 -8.02
N LEU A 40 11.67 9.42 -6.87
CA LEU A 40 12.08 10.63 -6.15
C LEU A 40 12.77 11.70 -7.03
N PRO A 41 13.69 11.37 -7.96
CA PRO A 41 14.32 12.35 -8.83
C PRO A 41 13.34 13.15 -9.70
N HIS A 42 12.17 12.58 -10.02
CA HIS A 42 11.16 13.20 -10.88
C HIS A 42 10.26 14.20 -10.15
N VAL A 43 10.23 14.15 -8.81
CA VAL A 43 9.33 14.95 -7.97
C VAL A 43 10.06 15.80 -6.93
N TYR A 44 11.39 15.82 -6.99
CA TYR A 44 12.23 16.54 -6.04
C TYR A 44 11.89 18.03 -5.93
N GLY A 45 11.88 18.57 -4.70
CA GLY A 45 11.59 19.98 -4.42
C GLY A 45 10.10 20.34 -4.36
N ARG A 46 9.20 19.36 -4.49
CA ARG A 46 7.75 19.56 -4.28
C ARG A 46 7.40 19.33 -2.81
N GLU A 47 6.52 20.19 -2.28
CA GLU A 47 5.98 20.02 -0.92
C GLU A 47 4.95 18.88 -0.90
N LEU A 48 5.08 17.98 0.08
CA LEU A 48 4.11 16.91 0.31
C LEU A 48 2.91 17.45 1.09
N GLN A 49 1.73 17.47 0.46
CA GLN A 49 0.52 18.00 1.07
C GLN A 49 -0.37 16.93 1.71
N SER A 50 -0.40 15.73 1.14
CA SER A 50 -1.25 14.64 1.61
C SER A 50 -0.69 13.28 1.18
N ILE A 51 -0.96 12.28 2.02
CA ILE A 51 -0.73 10.86 1.71
C ILE A 51 -2.09 10.17 1.77
N PHE A 52 -2.42 9.39 0.73
CA PHE A 52 -3.65 8.61 0.66
C PHE A 52 -3.33 7.12 0.54
N PHE A 53 -3.84 6.33 1.48
CA PHE A 53 -3.82 4.88 1.41
C PHE A 53 -5.17 4.37 0.91
N GLY A 54 -5.17 3.75 -0.28
CA GLY A 54 -6.36 3.16 -0.88
C GLY A 54 -6.08 1.78 -1.48
N GLY A 55 -7.12 1.16 -2.03
CA GLY A 55 -7.05 -0.13 -2.72
C GLY A 55 -8.11 -1.09 -2.21
N GLY A 56 -7.69 -2.26 -1.75
CA GLY A 56 -8.53 -3.18 -1.01
C GLY A 56 -8.87 -2.62 0.37
N THR A 57 -8.16 -3.06 1.40
CA THR A 57 -8.39 -2.68 2.79
C THR A 57 -7.06 -2.32 3.45
N PRO A 58 -6.62 -1.04 3.38
CA PRO A 58 -5.37 -0.58 3.98
C PRO A 58 -5.21 -0.95 5.46
N SER A 59 -6.32 -1.00 6.20
CA SER A 59 -6.35 -1.37 7.61
C SER A 59 -6.04 -2.85 7.90
N LEU A 60 -5.78 -3.67 6.89
CA LEU A 60 -5.24 -5.02 7.07
C LEU A 60 -3.75 -5.03 7.36
N PHE A 61 -3.02 -3.98 6.98
CA PHE A 61 -1.60 -3.87 7.32
C PHE A 61 -1.44 -3.41 8.77
N SER A 62 -0.40 -3.91 9.43
CA SER A 62 -0.06 -3.49 10.78
C SER A 62 0.31 -2.01 10.85
N ALA A 63 0.12 -1.39 12.02
CA ALA A 63 0.55 -0.02 12.26
C ALA A 63 2.07 0.15 12.08
N ASN A 64 2.86 -0.90 12.35
CA ASN A 64 4.29 -0.88 12.12
C ASN A 64 4.62 -0.83 10.61
N ALA A 65 3.96 -1.64 9.79
CA ALA A 65 4.16 -1.62 8.34
C ALA A 65 3.73 -0.29 7.71
N LEU A 66 2.56 0.25 8.09
CA LEU A 66 2.10 1.56 7.61
C LEU A 66 3.02 2.69 8.10
N GLY A 67 3.54 2.60 9.33
CA GLY A 67 4.47 3.58 9.88
C GLY A 67 5.81 3.64 9.14
N ARG A 68 6.19 2.60 8.38
CA ARG A 68 7.39 2.64 7.52
C ARG A 68 7.17 3.46 6.23
N LEU A 69 5.92 3.74 5.86
CA LEU A 69 5.56 4.51 4.66
C LEU A 69 5.30 6.01 4.96
N LEU A 70 5.45 6.42 6.22
CA LEU A 70 5.24 7.78 6.72
C LEU A 70 6.57 8.36 7.20
#